data_AF-A0AAP3GVX0-F1
#
_entry.id   AF-A0AAP3GVX0-F1
#
_cell.length_a   1.000
_cell.length_b   1.000
_cell.length_c   1.000
_cell.angle_alpha   90.00
_cell.angle_beta   90.00
_cell.angle_gamma   90.00
#
_symmetry.space_group_name_H-M   'P 1'
#
loop_
_entity.id
_entity.type
_entity.pdbx_description
1 polymer ?
#
loop_
_entity_poly.entity_id
_entity_poly.type
_entity_poly.pdbx_seq_one_letter_code
_entity_poly.pdbx_strand_id
1 'polypeptide(L)'
;MAKFDFDASKIGLKKEYQLSQSFSNVESATEFQKKNLEAFNDGKNKEIELVRDAGILTSLSGEKAEDLKTFERIEKKYNTHLDVSKEMLEDLDISLEQRAQILGLTIQMIQAENERKAKIAPVQYAAEFITQVLGLKASEKKKLEEADVDDLQDTATLLCHKILGTEDIEPNEADLKSTNRSKDKLSAKLSR
;
A
#
# COMPACT_ATOMS: atom_id res chain seq x y z
N MET A 1 -18.91 -29.59 3.38
CA MET A 1 -17.95 -28.49 3.60
C MET A 1 -16.85 -29.01 4.50
N ALA A 2 -15.59 -28.81 4.12
CA ALA A 2 -14.47 -29.15 4.98
C ALA A 2 -14.48 -28.26 6.22
N LYS A 3 -14.19 -28.85 7.38
CA LYS A 3 -13.97 -28.13 8.64
C LYS A 3 -12.49 -28.20 8.99
N PHE A 4 -12.01 -27.18 9.66
CA PHE A 4 -10.64 -27.12 10.14
C PHE A 4 -10.58 -26.37 11.47
N ASP A 5 -9.57 -26.69 12.27
CA ASP A 5 -9.29 -25.98 13.50
C ASP A 5 -8.30 -24.84 13.22
N PHE A 6 -8.53 -23.70 13.86
CA PHE A 6 -7.72 -22.50 13.70
C PHE A 6 -7.26 -21.96 15.05
N ASP A 7 -5.95 -21.76 15.19
CA ASP A 7 -5.34 -21.18 16.38
C ASP A 7 -5.10 -19.68 16.19
N ALA A 8 -5.81 -18.87 16.99
CA ALA A 8 -5.71 -17.42 17.02
C ALA A 8 -5.06 -16.91 18.32
N SER A 9 -4.37 -17.77 19.06
CA SER A 9 -3.74 -17.41 20.34
C SER A 9 -2.63 -16.37 20.19
N LYS A 10 -1.95 -16.32 19.04
CA LYS A 10 -0.93 -15.30 18.72
C LYS A 10 -1.46 -13.87 18.86
N ILE A 11 -2.74 -13.65 18.55
CA ILE A 11 -3.40 -12.34 18.63
C ILE A 11 -4.26 -12.20 19.89
N GLY A 12 -3.98 -13.00 20.93
CA GLY A 12 -4.68 -12.93 22.21
C GLY A 12 -6.13 -13.45 22.20
N LEU A 13 -6.52 -14.17 21.16
CA LEU A 13 -7.83 -14.83 21.07
C LEU A 13 -7.76 -16.28 21.56
N LYS A 14 -8.87 -17.02 21.41
CA LYS A 14 -8.93 -18.44 21.80
C LYS A 14 -7.95 -19.27 20.97
N LYS A 15 -7.43 -20.31 21.61
CA LYS A 15 -6.47 -21.25 21.02
C LYS A 15 -7.05 -22.12 19.90
N GLU A 16 -8.37 -22.35 19.90
CA GLU A 16 -9.01 -23.16 18.85
C GLU A 16 -10.38 -22.58 18.48
N TYR A 17 -10.54 -22.32 17.19
CA TYR A 17 -11.80 -22.04 16.52
C TYR A 17 -12.08 -23.16 15.52
N GLN A 18 -13.24 -23.79 15.62
CA GLN A 18 -13.68 -24.74 14.60
C GLN A 18 -14.38 -23.98 13.48
N LEU A 19 -13.73 -23.92 12.32
CA LEU A 19 -14.20 -23.17 11.15
C LEU A 19 -14.55 -24.12 10.00
N SER A 20 -15.15 -23.55 8.96
CA SER A 20 -15.44 -24.28 7.73
C SER A 20 -15.09 -23.45 6.50
N GLN A 21 -14.83 -24.13 5.39
CA GLN A 21 -14.76 -23.53 4.07
C GLN A 21 -16.18 -23.25 3.56
N SER A 22 -16.93 -22.43 4.30
CA SER A 22 -18.27 -22.02 3.89
C SER A 22 -18.20 -21.01 2.75
N PHE A 23 -19.27 -20.92 1.95
CA PHE A 23 -19.36 -19.90 0.89
C PHE A 23 -19.09 -18.50 1.44
N SER A 24 -19.70 -18.16 2.59
CA SER A 24 -19.51 -16.87 3.26
C SER A 24 -18.05 -16.61 3.65
N ASN A 25 -17.36 -17.63 4.19
CA ASN A 25 -15.98 -17.47 4.62
C ASN A 25 -15.04 -17.33 3.41
N VAL A 26 -15.27 -18.12 2.35
CA VAL A 26 -14.52 -18.03 1.09
C VAL A 26 -14.69 -16.66 0.44
N GLU A 27 -15.92 -16.12 0.46
CA GLU A 27 -16.20 -14.76 0.00
C GLU A 27 -15.43 -13.72 0.81
N SER A 28 -15.51 -13.76 2.15
CA SER A 28 -14.73 -12.87 3.02
C SER A 28 -13.22 -12.97 2.80
N ALA A 29 -12.69 -14.18 2.61
CA ALA A 29 -11.26 -14.40 2.37
C ALA A 29 -10.80 -13.85 1.01
N THR A 30 -11.63 -13.99 -0.03
CA THR A 30 -11.37 -13.44 -1.36
C THR A 30 -11.41 -11.92 -1.33
N GLU A 31 -12.38 -11.34 -0.62
CA GLU A 31 -12.50 -9.89 -0.46
C GLU A 31 -11.30 -9.31 0.31
N PHE A 32 -10.85 -10.00 1.37
CA PHE A 32 -9.65 -9.62 2.11
C PHE A 32 -8.39 -9.59 1.23
N GLN A 33 -8.14 -10.62 0.42
CA GLN A 33 -7.01 -10.62 -0.52
C GLN A 33 -7.08 -9.48 -1.53
N LYS A 34 -8.27 -9.27 -2.10
CA LYS A 34 -8.49 -8.19 -3.08
C LYS A 34 -8.22 -6.82 -2.46
N LYS A 35 -8.80 -6.53 -1.29
CA LYS A 35 -8.61 -5.24 -0.59
C LYS A 35 -7.16 -4.99 -0.21
N ASN A 36 -6.44 -6.00 0.26
CA ASN A 36 -5.01 -5.86 0.56
C ASN A 36 -4.18 -5.55 -0.68
N LEU A 37 -4.46 -6.23 -1.80
CA LEU A 37 -3.74 -6.00 -3.05
C LEU A 37 -4.04 -4.62 -3.64
N GLU A 38 -5.31 -4.21 -3.62
CA GLU A 38 -5.74 -2.88 -4.05
C GLU A 38 -5.08 -1.79 -3.21
N ALA A 39 -5.14 -1.89 -1.88
CA ALA A 39 -4.51 -0.91 -0.99
C ALA A 39 -2.99 -0.83 -1.16
N PHE A 40 -2.31 -1.96 -1.37
CA PHE A 40 -0.88 -1.97 -1.66
C PHE A 40 -0.57 -1.27 -2.99
N ASN A 41 -1.30 -1.60 -4.06
CA ASN A 41 -1.10 -1.03 -5.38
C ASN A 41 -1.41 0.47 -5.40
N ASP A 42 -2.49 0.89 -4.77
CA ASP A 42 -2.88 2.30 -4.69
C ASP A 42 -1.82 3.11 -3.93
N GLY A 43 -1.34 2.59 -2.79
CA GLY A 43 -0.26 3.20 -2.03
C GLY A 43 1.02 3.37 -2.87
N LYS A 44 1.41 2.34 -3.64
CA LYS A 44 2.59 2.36 -4.50
C LYS A 44 2.45 3.28 -5.71
N ASN A 45 1.29 3.26 -6.36
CA ASN A 45 0.99 4.18 -7.47
C ASN A 45 1.04 5.63 -7.00
N LYS A 46 0.52 5.91 -5.79
CA LYS A 46 0.58 7.24 -5.21
C LYS A 46 2.01 7.66 -4.88
N GLU A 47 2.81 6.77 -4.29
CA GLU A 47 4.24 7.00 -4.00
C GLU A 47 5.01 7.37 -5.28
N ILE A 48 4.81 6.62 -6.37
CA ILE A 48 5.44 6.90 -7.67
C ILE A 48 5.04 8.29 -8.19
N GLU A 49 3.76 8.65 -8.08
CA GLU A 49 3.28 9.97 -8.50
C GLU A 49 3.95 11.11 -7.71
N LEU A 50 4.00 10.97 -6.38
CA LEU A 50 4.56 11.97 -5.47
C LEU A 50 6.06 12.15 -5.72
N VAL A 51 6.82 11.05 -5.83
CA VAL A 51 8.27 11.10 -6.12
C VAL A 51 8.55 11.75 -7.47
N ARG A 52 7.77 11.40 -8.51
CA ARG A 52 7.91 12.00 -9.84
C ARG A 52 7.64 13.51 -9.79
N ASP A 53 6.53 13.91 -9.18
CA ASP A 53 6.12 15.31 -9.15
C ASP A 53 7.09 16.16 -8.29
N ALA A 54 7.59 15.63 -7.16
CA ALA A 54 8.65 16.27 -6.38
C ALA A 54 9.95 16.43 -7.20
N GLY A 55 10.36 15.39 -7.93
CA GLY A 55 11.53 15.44 -8.80
C GLY A 55 11.41 16.52 -9.88
N ILE A 56 10.23 16.64 -10.51
CA ILE A 56 9.95 17.71 -11.47
C ILE A 56 10.11 19.08 -10.81
N LEU A 57 9.51 19.32 -9.63
CA LEU A 57 9.64 20.59 -8.92
C LEU A 57 11.10 20.97 -8.63
N THR A 58 11.96 20.02 -8.26
CA THR A 58 13.39 20.30 -8.02
C THR A 58 14.18 20.71 -9.26
N SER A 59 13.63 20.46 -10.45
CA SER A 59 14.28 20.78 -11.73
C SER A 59 13.79 22.07 -12.38
N LEU A 60 12.78 22.72 -11.80
CA LEU A 60 12.24 23.97 -12.32
C LEU A 60 13.21 25.11 -12.02
N SER A 61 13.58 25.84 -13.06
CA SER A 61 14.50 26.99 -13.00
C SER A 61 13.77 28.32 -13.12
N GLY A 62 12.56 28.32 -13.70
CA GLY A 62 11.81 29.53 -14.01
C GLY A 62 12.35 30.32 -15.22
N GLU A 63 13.43 29.86 -15.82
CA GLU A 63 14.03 30.48 -17.02
C GLU A 63 13.19 30.24 -18.28
N LYS A 64 12.32 29.22 -18.26
CA LYS A 64 11.48 28.82 -19.40
C LYS A 64 10.00 29.02 -19.07
N ALA A 65 9.23 29.54 -20.02
CA ALA A 65 7.77 29.66 -19.88
C ALA A 65 7.07 28.30 -19.66
N GLU A 66 7.69 27.20 -20.09
CA GLU A 66 7.21 25.83 -19.86
C GLU A 66 7.35 25.37 -18.40
N ASP A 67 8.32 25.93 -17.67
CA ASP A 67 8.52 25.64 -16.25
C ASP A 67 7.32 26.14 -15.43
N LEU A 68 6.83 27.35 -15.75
CA LEU A 68 5.65 27.93 -15.10
C LEU A 68 4.39 27.08 -15.35
N LYS A 69 4.15 26.66 -16.60
CA LYS A 69 3.00 25.78 -16.93
C LYS A 69 3.08 24.42 -16.22
N THR A 70 4.30 23.89 -16.11
CA THR A 70 4.55 22.62 -15.42
C THR A 70 4.30 22.77 -13.92
N PHE A 71 4.76 23.86 -13.33
CA PHE A 71 4.49 24.23 -11.95
C PHE A 71 2.98 24.35 -11.69
N GLU A 72 2.25 25.17 -12.44
CA GLU A 72 0.80 25.40 -12.27
C GLU A 72 0.00 24.10 -12.35
N ARG A 73 0.41 23.16 -13.22
CA ARG A 73 -0.21 21.84 -13.31
C ARG A 73 -0.01 21.03 -12.03
N ILE A 74 1.19 21.05 -11.46
CA ILE A 74 1.52 20.34 -10.22
C ILE A 74 0.87 21.05 -9.02
N GLU A 75 0.91 22.39 -8.98
CA GLU A 75 0.22 23.22 -8.00
C GLU A 75 -1.25 22.87 -7.97
N LYS A 76 -1.96 22.86 -9.11
CA LYS A 76 -3.38 22.48 -9.16
C LYS A 76 -3.70 21.12 -8.53
N LYS A 77 -2.78 20.16 -8.55
CA LYS A 77 -2.98 18.85 -7.92
C LYS A 77 -2.84 18.87 -6.40
N TYR A 78 -1.94 19.69 -5.86
CA TYR A 78 -1.54 19.65 -4.46
C TYR A 78 -1.92 20.91 -3.67
N ASN A 79 -2.40 21.98 -4.33
CA ASN A 79 -2.76 23.26 -3.70
C ASN A 79 -3.94 23.13 -2.74
N THR A 80 -4.77 22.10 -2.86
CA THR A 80 -5.80 21.77 -1.86
C THR A 80 -5.24 21.38 -0.49
N HIS A 81 -3.93 21.13 -0.40
CA HIS A 81 -3.22 20.79 0.83
C HIS A 81 -2.36 21.94 1.37
N LEU A 82 -2.34 23.08 0.67
CA LEU A 82 -1.77 24.31 1.18
C LEU A 82 -2.87 25.05 1.93
N ASP A 83 -2.68 25.25 3.24
CA ASP A 83 -3.51 26.17 4.05
C ASP A 83 -3.20 27.65 3.73
N VAL A 84 -2.72 27.93 2.52
CA VAL A 84 -2.31 29.24 2.02
C VAL A 84 -3.07 29.48 0.72
N SER A 85 -3.85 30.56 0.67
CA SER A 85 -4.59 30.88 -0.55
C SER A 85 -3.63 31.19 -1.70
N LYS A 86 -4.07 30.89 -2.92
CA LYS A 86 -3.33 31.26 -4.14
C LYS A 86 -3.01 32.76 -4.18
N GLU A 87 -3.95 33.59 -3.71
CA GLU A 87 -3.80 35.04 -3.59
C GLU A 87 -2.64 35.42 -2.66
N MET A 88 -2.48 34.76 -1.52
CA MET A 88 -1.34 35.02 -0.63
C MET A 88 0.00 34.64 -1.26
N LEU A 89 0.06 33.57 -2.05
CA LEU A 89 1.28 33.16 -2.77
C LEU A 89 1.59 34.05 -3.97
N GLU A 90 0.58 34.66 -4.59
CA GLU A 90 0.73 35.64 -5.66
C GLU A 90 1.10 37.03 -5.14
N ASP A 91 0.65 37.38 -3.93
CA ASP A 91 1.02 38.61 -3.22
C ASP A 91 2.43 38.56 -2.61
N LEU A 92 2.95 37.35 -2.39
CA LEU A 92 4.34 37.11 -2.00
C LEU A 92 5.25 37.29 -3.22
N ASP A 93 6.18 38.25 -3.16
CA ASP A 93 7.25 38.43 -4.16
C ASP A 93 8.32 37.32 -4.01
N ILE A 94 7.92 36.08 -4.30
CA ILE A 94 8.75 34.87 -4.19
C ILE A 94 8.97 34.24 -5.56
N SER A 95 10.18 33.72 -5.78
CA SER A 95 10.55 33.11 -7.05
C SER A 95 9.78 31.82 -7.33
N LEU A 96 9.73 31.40 -8.59
CA LEU A 96 9.16 30.09 -8.96
C LEU A 96 9.86 28.95 -8.21
N GLU A 97 11.17 29.05 -7.99
CA GLU A 97 11.96 28.07 -7.24
C GLU A 97 11.51 27.99 -5.79
N GLN A 98 11.25 29.13 -5.13
CA GLN A 98 10.75 29.18 -3.76
C GLN A 98 9.34 28.58 -3.66
N ARG A 99 8.46 28.90 -4.62
CA ARG A 99 7.13 28.29 -4.72
C ARG A 99 7.20 26.78 -4.94
N ALA A 100 8.12 26.32 -5.79
CA ALA A 100 8.37 24.90 -6.04
C ALA A 100 8.89 24.18 -4.78
N GLN A 101 9.74 24.83 -3.97
CA GLN A 101 10.19 24.29 -2.68
C GLN A 101 9.03 24.12 -1.69
N ILE A 102 8.17 25.14 -1.54
CA ILE A 102 7.00 25.08 -0.66
C ILE A 102 6.09 23.91 -1.07
N LEU A 103 5.78 23.80 -2.35
CA LEU A 103 4.93 22.72 -2.87
C LEU A 103 5.62 21.35 -2.72
N GLY A 104 6.95 21.28 -2.85
CA GLY A 104 7.75 20.09 -2.60
C GLY A 104 7.62 19.59 -1.15
N LEU A 105 7.62 20.50 -0.17
CA LEU A 105 7.36 20.16 1.24
C LEU A 105 5.95 19.60 1.43
N THR A 106 4.94 20.18 0.78
CA THR A 106 3.56 19.65 0.80
C THR A 106 3.52 18.22 0.25
N ILE A 107 4.21 17.95 -0.87
CA ILE A 107 4.30 16.59 -1.43
C ILE A 107 4.98 15.63 -0.44
N GLN A 108 6.04 16.05 0.25
CA GLN A 108 6.70 15.22 1.27
C GLN A 108 5.77 14.91 2.46
N MET A 109 4.96 15.89 2.91
CA MET A 109 3.95 15.66 3.94
C MET A 109 2.90 14.63 3.49
N ILE A 110 2.41 14.75 2.26
CA ILE A 110 1.46 13.78 1.67
C ILE A 110 2.10 12.40 1.54
N GLN A 111 3.38 12.32 1.17
CA GLN A 111 4.12 11.06 1.10
C GLN A 111 4.20 10.39 2.48
N ALA A 112 4.55 11.13 3.52
CA ALA A 112 4.60 10.60 4.88
C ALA A 112 3.21 10.12 5.36
N GLU A 113 2.13 10.84 5.01
CA GLU A 113 0.77 10.42 5.30
C GLU A 113 0.39 9.13 4.53
N ASN A 114 0.77 9.02 3.26
CA ASN A 114 0.56 7.84 2.43
C ASN A 114 1.29 6.62 3.00
N GLU A 115 2.56 6.77 3.40
CA GLU A 115 3.34 5.72 4.06
C GLU A 115 2.71 5.29 5.39
N ARG A 116 2.21 6.25 6.18
CA ARG A 116 1.47 5.94 7.41
C ARG A 116 0.18 5.16 7.12
N LYS A 117 -0.61 5.58 6.14
CA LYS A 117 -1.84 4.88 5.74
C LYS A 117 -1.55 3.48 5.20
N ALA A 118 -0.49 3.31 4.41
CA ALA A 118 -0.05 2.01 3.90
C ALA A 118 0.34 1.03 5.02
N LYS A 119 0.80 1.53 6.18
CA LYS A 119 1.07 0.71 7.37
C LYS A 119 -0.19 0.35 8.16
N ILE A 120 -1.18 1.24 8.19
CA ILE A 120 -2.40 1.07 9.02
C ILE A 120 -3.50 0.30 8.29
N ALA A 121 -3.66 0.49 6.97
CA ALA A 121 -4.74 -0.13 6.21
C ALA A 121 -4.71 -1.68 6.27
N PRO A 122 -3.55 -2.35 6.14
CA PRO A 122 -3.47 -3.81 6.30
C PRO A 122 -3.95 -4.31 7.67
N VAL A 123 -3.64 -3.56 8.74
CA VAL A 123 -4.09 -3.87 10.12
C VAL A 123 -5.61 -3.81 10.22
N GLN A 124 -6.22 -2.75 9.68
CA GLN A 124 -7.67 -2.58 9.70
C GLN A 124 -8.39 -3.68 8.92
N TYR A 125 -7.88 -4.02 7.73
CA TYR A 125 -8.46 -5.10 6.92
C TYR A 125 -8.26 -6.47 7.57
N ALA A 126 -7.10 -6.74 8.18
CA ALA A 126 -6.84 -7.98 8.90
C ALA A 126 -7.76 -8.14 10.11
N ALA A 127 -7.92 -7.09 10.92
CA ALA A 127 -8.82 -7.09 12.07
C ALA A 127 -10.28 -7.28 11.65
N GLU A 128 -10.73 -6.63 10.58
CA GLU A 128 -12.09 -6.78 10.04
C GLU A 128 -12.34 -8.20 9.53
N PHE A 129 -11.41 -8.73 8.74
CA PHE A 129 -11.51 -10.08 8.20
C PHE A 129 -11.59 -11.14 9.31
N ILE A 130 -10.68 -11.08 10.30
CA ILE A 130 -10.69 -11.99 11.45
C ILE A 130 -11.99 -11.85 12.25
N THR A 131 -12.45 -10.62 12.49
CA THR A 131 -13.71 -10.35 13.20
C THR A 131 -14.90 -11.00 12.50
N GLN A 132 -14.99 -10.86 11.17
CA GLN A 132 -16.07 -11.44 10.38
C GLN A 132 -16.04 -12.97 10.40
N VAL A 133 -14.89 -13.58 10.13
CA VAL A 133 -14.75 -15.04 10.03
C VAL A 133 -14.92 -15.72 11.39
N LEU A 134 -14.35 -15.15 12.45
CA LEU A 134 -14.42 -15.74 13.79
C LEU A 134 -15.70 -15.32 14.56
N GLY A 135 -16.54 -14.46 13.98
CA GLY A 135 -17.78 -13.99 14.60
C GLY A 135 -17.55 -13.19 15.89
N LEU A 136 -16.50 -12.36 15.92
CA LEU A 136 -16.11 -11.60 17.12
C LEU A 136 -17.01 -10.38 17.33
N LYS A 137 -17.14 -9.95 18.59
CA LYS A 137 -17.85 -8.73 18.96
C LYS A 137 -16.99 -7.50 18.64
N ALA A 138 -17.63 -6.34 18.48
CA ALA A 138 -16.93 -5.07 18.26
C ALA A 138 -15.90 -4.72 19.35
N SER A 139 -16.14 -5.13 20.61
CA SER A 139 -15.17 -4.98 21.70
C SER A 139 -13.91 -5.84 21.53
N GLU A 140 -14.02 -6.96 20.84
CA GLU A 140 -12.88 -7.84 20.54
C GLU A 140 -12.11 -7.34 19.32
N LYS A 141 -12.80 -6.77 18.31
CA LYS A 141 -12.14 -6.08 17.17
C LYS A 141 -11.14 -5.02 17.66
N LYS A 142 -11.52 -4.20 18.64
CA LYS A 142 -10.60 -3.17 19.21
C LYS A 142 -9.32 -3.78 19.79
N LYS A 143 -9.40 -4.96 20.41
CA LYS A 143 -8.21 -5.64 20.92
C LYS A 143 -7.30 -6.14 19.80
N LEU A 144 -7.87 -6.49 18.64
CA LEU A 144 -7.10 -6.85 17.45
C LEU A 144 -6.39 -5.64 16.87
N GLU A 145 -7.02 -4.47 16.87
CA GLU A 145 -6.41 -3.21 16.41
C GLU A 145 -5.26 -2.74 17.33
N GLU A 146 -5.18 -3.28 18.55
CA GLU A 146 -4.10 -3.05 19.52
C GLU A 146 -3.05 -4.18 19.55
N ALA A 147 -3.27 -5.26 18.80
CA ALA A 147 -2.35 -6.39 18.73
C ALA A 147 -1.07 -6.01 17.96
N ASP A 148 -0.03 -6.84 18.09
CA ASP A 148 1.15 -6.72 17.25
C ASP A 148 0.75 -6.84 15.77
N VAL A 149 1.24 -5.90 14.95
CA VAL A 149 0.85 -5.74 13.55
C VAL A 149 1.26 -6.96 12.73
N ASP A 150 2.45 -7.48 12.98
CA ASP A 150 2.99 -8.61 12.24
C ASP A 150 2.21 -9.88 12.61
N ASP A 151 1.97 -10.10 13.92
CA ASP A 151 1.17 -11.24 14.37
C ASP A 151 -0.29 -11.22 13.86
N LEU A 152 -0.91 -10.02 13.80
CA LEU A 152 -2.25 -9.86 13.26
C LEU A 152 -2.30 -10.19 11.76
N GLN A 153 -1.34 -9.68 11.01
CA GLN A 153 -1.27 -9.88 9.57
C GLN A 153 -0.95 -11.32 9.20
N ASP A 154 -0.03 -11.96 9.92
CA ASP A 154 0.30 -13.38 9.76
C ASP A 154 -0.91 -14.26 10.07
N THR A 155 -1.61 -13.96 11.15
CA THR A 155 -2.83 -14.70 11.55
C THR A 155 -3.93 -14.55 10.52
N ALA A 156 -4.16 -13.35 10.00
CA ALA A 156 -5.14 -13.10 8.94
C ALA A 156 -4.77 -13.81 7.63
N THR A 157 -3.49 -13.78 7.26
CA THR A 157 -2.98 -14.44 6.05
C THR A 157 -3.15 -15.95 6.14
N LEU A 158 -2.74 -16.55 7.27
CA LEU A 158 -2.92 -17.98 7.53
C LEU A 158 -4.41 -18.38 7.49
N LEU A 159 -5.28 -17.61 8.13
CA LEU A 159 -6.72 -17.85 8.12
C LEU A 159 -7.29 -17.81 6.70
N CYS A 160 -6.86 -16.82 5.92
CA CYS A 160 -7.24 -16.69 4.52
C CYS A 160 -6.82 -17.92 3.70
N HIS A 161 -5.56 -18.38 3.84
CA HIS A 161 -5.07 -19.57 3.14
C HIS A 161 -5.83 -20.84 3.52
N LYS A 162 -6.12 -21.05 4.81
CA LYS A 162 -6.92 -22.20 5.28
C LYS A 162 -8.33 -22.21 4.71
N ILE A 163 -8.98 -21.05 4.67
CA ILE A 163 -10.34 -20.91 4.11
C ILE A 163 -10.34 -21.16 2.60
N LEU A 164 -9.38 -20.59 1.88
CA LEU A 164 -9.28 -20.75 0.42
C LEU A 164 -8.70 -22.11 0.01
N GLY A 165 -8.18 -22.90 0.96
CA GLY A 165 -7.53 -24.17 0.68
C GLY A 165 -6.22 -24.01 -0.11
N THR A 166 -5.49 -22.93 0.14
CA THR A 166 -4.24 -22.58 -0.56
C THR A 166 -3.00 -22.72 0.33
N GLU A 167 -3.09 -23.46 1.46
CA GLU A 167 -1.90 -23.87 2.22
C GLU A 167 -1.06 -24.84 1.36
N ASP A 168 0.11 -24.35 0.90
CA ASP A 168 1.21 -25.01 0.20
C ASP A 168 0.88 -26.02 -0.91
N ILE A 169 0.99 -25.54 -2.16
CA ILE A 169 1.84 -26.24 -3.11
C ILE A 169 3.19 -25.52 -2.97
N GLU A 170 4.22 -26.22 -2.46
CA GLU A 170 5.60 -25.72 -2.59
C GLU A 170 5.79 -25.15 -4.01
N PRO A 171 6.46 -23.99 -4.20
CA PRO A 171 6.72 -23.49 -5.55
C PRO A 171 7.37 -24.63 -6.33
N ASN A 172 6.70 -25.12 -7.38
CA ASN A 172 7.25 -26.24 -8.11
C ASN A 172 8.52 -25.77 -8.83
N GLU A 173 9.40 -26.69 -9.25
CA GLU A 173 10.66 -26.31 -9.90
C GLU A 173 10.50 -25.37 -11.12
N ALA A 174 9.31 -25.31 -11.74
CA ALA A 174 9.00 -24.37 -12.82
C ALA A 174 8.78 -22.94 -12.32
N ASP A 175 8.21 -22.75 -11.12
CA ASP A 175 8.03 -21.43 -10.50
C ASP A 175 9.39 -20.82 -10.10
N LEU A 176 10.33 -21.66 -9.63
CA LEU A 176 11.71 -21.28 -9.33
C LEU A 176 12.56 -21.00 -10.57
N LYS A 177 12.18 -21.51 -11.76
CA LYS A 177 12.88 -21.24 -13.02
C LYS A 177 12.52 -19.89 -13.65
N SER A 178 11.40 -19.28 -13.26
CA SER A 178 10.94 -18.00 -13.83
C SER A 178 11.75 -16.78 -13.34
N THR A 179 12.33 -16.85 -12.15
CA THR A 179 13.18 -15.78 -11.60
C THR A 179 14.63 -15.84 -12.10
N ASN A 180 15.04 -16.98 -12.68
CA ASN A 180 16.30 -17.12 -13.42
C ASN A 180 16.09 -16.88 -14.92
N ARG A 181 15.60 -15.69 -15.29
CA ARG A 181 15.92 -15.17 -16.63
C ARG A 181 17.40 -14.86 -16.63
N SER A 182 18.18 -15.77 -17.19
CA SER A 182 19.60 -15.58 -17.48
C SER A 182 19.82 -14.18 -18.04
N LYS A 183 20.62 -13.38 -17.33
CA LYS A 183 21.32 -12.24 -17.92
C LYS A 183 22.36 -12.80 -18.88
N ASP A 184 21.92 -13.36 -20.01
CA ASP A 184 22.84 -13.71 -21.08
C ASP A 184 23.18 -12.45 -21.87
N LYS A 185 24.23 -11.82 -21.35
CA LYS A 185 25.41 -11.40 -22.09
C LYS A 185 25.12 -10.72 -23.43
N LEU A 186 25.21 -9.40 -23.37
CA LEU A 186 26.09 -8.64 -24.25
C LEU A 186 27.37 -9.45 -24.55
N SER A 187 27.40 -10.15 -25.68
CA SER A 187 28.66 -10.50 -26.34
C SER A 187 28.65 -9.88 -27.72
N ALA A 188 29.41 -8.80 -27.82
CA ALA A 188 29.86 -8.22 -29.06
C ALA A 188 30.31 -9.31 -30.05
N LYS A 189 29.87 -9.19 -31.30
CA LYS A 189 30.64 -9.67 -32.44
C LYS A 189 30.93 -8.49 -33.34
N LEU A 190 32.09 -7.90 -33.08
CA LEU A 190 32.90 -7.20 -34.06
C LEU A 190 33.62 -8.24 -34.94
N SER A 191 33.72 -7.92 -36.23
CA SER A 191 34.58 -8.49 -37.29
C SER A 191 34.11 -9.83 -37.90
N ARG A 192 34.03 -10.01 -39.23
CA ARG A 192 34.75 -9.36 -40.35
C ARG A 192 33.80 -8.84 -41.43
#